data_AF-A0A965QZI1-F1
#
_entry.id   AF-A0A965QZI1-F1
#
_cell.length_a   1.000
_cell.length_b   1.000
_cell.length_c   1.000
_cell.angle_alpha   90.00
_cell.angle_beta   90.00
_cell.angle_gamma   90.00
#
_symmetry.space_group_name_H-M   'P 1'
#
loop_
_entity.id
_entity.type
_entity.pdbx_description
1 polymer ?
#
loop_
_entity_poly.entity_id
_entity_poly.type
_entity_poly.pdbx_seq_one_letter_code
_entity_poly.pdbx_strand_id
1 'polypeptide(L)'
;PYGVAIALDRQEMATEKQPDGSTRDVPYSAVQYVRQTLGLQVCAIAMLDDLLGYLQMQTHRGADMDAHRARVQAYRDRYGVSGA
;
A
#
# COMPACT_ATOMS: atom_id res chain seq x y z
N PRO A 1 4.49 -1.65 -25.83
CA PRO A 1 4.45 -1.78 -24.36
C PRO A 1 3.07 -1.39 -23.80
N TYR A 2 2.56 -2.14 -22.82
CA TYR A 2 1.28 -1.92 -22.15
C TYR A 2 1.46 -2.05 -20.63
N GLY A 3 0.59 -1.41 -19.84
CA GLY A 3 0.68 -1.37 -18.39
C GLY A 3 -0.55 -0.78 -17.72
N VAL A 4 -0.51 -0.70 -16.40
CA VAL A 4 -1.60 -0.20 -15.55
C VAL A 4 -1.15 1.10 -14.88
N ALA A 5 -1.96 2.15 -15.00
CA ALA A 5 -1.77 3.39 -14.26
C ALA A 5 -2.80 3.46 -13.12
N ILE A 6 -2.33 3.72 -11.90
CA ILE A 6 -3.18 3.82 -10.70
C ILE A 6 -2.88 5.12 -9.95
N ALA A 7 -3.87 5.61 -9.21
CA ALA A 7 -3.67 6.82 -8.40
C ALA A 7 -2.75 6.56 -7.20
N LEU A 8 -2.96 5.47 -6.48
CA LEU A 8 -2.26 5.18 -5.22
C LEU A 8 -1.89 3.70 -5.15
N ASP A 9 -0.61 3.41 -4.93
CA ASP A 9 -0.16 2.12 -4.44
C ASP A 9 -0.18 2.14 -2.90
N ARG A 10 -1.10 1.36 -2.31
CA ARG A 10 -1.24 1.25 -0.86
C ARG A 10 -0.12 0.44 -0.21
N GLN A 11 0.66 -0.30 -0.99
CA GLN A 11 1.77 -1.14 -0.51
C GLN A 11 1.36 -2.08 0.64
N GLU A 12 0.15 -2.63 0.61
CA GLU A 12 -0.38 -3.53 1.64
C GLU A 12 -0.51 -4.97 1.12
N MET A 13 -0.46 -5.95 2.02
CA MET A 13 -0.77 -7.35 1.74
C MET A 13 -2.13 -7.45 1.04
N ALA A 14 -2.17 -8.22 -0.05
CA ALA A 14 -3.44 -8.57 -0.68
C ALA A 14 -4.18 -9.58 0.19
N THR A 15 -5.47 -9.76 -0.11
CA THR A 15 -6.29 -10.81 0.47
C THR A 15 -6.72 -11.79 -0.60
N GLU A 16 -6.67 -13.07 -0.30
CA GLU A 16 -7.09 -14.13 -1.21
C GLU A 16 -8.09 -15.07 -0.55
N LYS A 17 -9.05 -15.54 -1.34
CA LYS A 17 -9.98 -16.59 -0.94
C LYS A 17 -9.27 -17.93 -0.94
N GLN A 18 -9.33 -18.61 0.19
CA GLN A 18 -8.82 -19.96 0.39
C GLN A 18 -9.83 -21.01 -0.11
N PRO A 19 -9.39 -22.25 -0.36
CA PRO A 19 -10.29 -23.34 -0.78
C PRO A 19 -11.41 -23.65 0.22
N ASP A 20 -11.21 -23.35 1.51
CA ASP A 20 -12.20 -23.50 2.57
C ASP A 20 -13.23 -22.34 2.63
N GLY A 21 -13.12 -21.37 1.72
CA GLY A 21 -14.00 -20.21 1.64
C GLY A 21 -13.60 -19.06 2.57
N SER A 22 -12.57 -19.21 3.41
CA SER A 22 -12.03 -18.12 4.21
C SER A 22 -11.24 -17.12 3.35
N THR A 23 -11.09 -15.89 3.84
CA THR A 23 -10.23 -14.87 3.21
C THR A 23 -9.01 -14.67 4.09
N ARG A 24 -7.82 -14.68 3.50
CA ARG A 24 -6.56 -14.54 4.25
C ARG A 24 -5.61 -13.56 3.57
N ASP A 25 -4.87 -12.81 4.38
CA ASP A 25 -3.76 -11.97 3.91
C ASP A 25 -2.64 -12.85 3.31
N VAL A 26 -2.09 -12.42 2.18
CA VAL A 26 -0.95 -13.05 1.50
C VAL A 26 0.27 -12.14 1.54
N PRO A 27 1.51 -12.68 1.50
CA PRO A 27 2.73 -11.91 1.78
C PRO A 27 3.17 -10.97 0.63
N TYR A 28 2.27 -10.63 -0.29
CA TYR A 28 2.50 -9.71 -1.40
C TYR A 28 1.32 -8.77 -1.60
N SER A 29 1.56 -7.60 -2.21
CA SER A 29 0.51 -6.67 -2.60
C SER A 29 -0.15 -7.04 -3.92
N ALA A 30 -1.32 -6.44 -4.17
CA ALA A 30 -1.97 -6.51 -5.47
C ALA A 30 -1.06 -5.98 -6.60
N VAL A 31 -0.26 -4.94 -6.33
CA VAL A 31 0.69 -4.38 -7.32
C VAL A 31 1.82 -5.37 -7.60
N GLN A 32 2.37 -6.02 -6.58
CA GLN A 32 3.39 -7.06 -6.75
C GLN A 32 2.85 -8.24 -7.57
N TYR A 33 1.60 -8.66 -7.33
CA TYR A 33 0.96 -9.69 -8.15
C TYR A 33 0.84 -9.27 -9.62
N VAL A 34 0.37 -8.05 -9.90
CA VAL A 34 0.25 -7.54 -11.29
C VAL A 34 1.61 -7.49 -11.98
N ARG A 35 2.67 -7.08 -11.28
CA ARG A 35 4.03 -7.04 -11.83
C ARG A 35 4.61 -8.43 -12.07
N GLN A 36 4.58 -9.27 -11.05
CA GLN A 36 5.32 -10.55 -11.02
C GLN A 36 4.56 -11.68 -11.71
N THR A 37 3.24 -11.73 -11.55
CA THR A 37 2.40 -12.80 -12.10
C THR A 37 1.88 -12.46 -13.48
N LEU A 38 1.41 -11.23 -13.70
CA LEU A 38 0.83 -10.81 -14.99
C LEU A 38 1.89 -10.22 -15.94
N GLY A 39 3.09 -9.92 -15.45
CA GLY A 39 4.17 -9.33 -16.25
C GLY A 39 3.89 -7.89 -16.68
N LEU A 40 2.98 -7.19 -15.98
CA LEU A 40 2.55 -5.84 -16.34
C LEU A 40 3.36 -4.78 -15.60
N GLN A 41 3.72 -3.72 -16.32
CA GLN A 41 4.24 -2.51 -15.68
C GLN A 41 3.12 -1.80 -14.92
N VAL A 42 3.39 -1.34 -13.71
CA VAL A 42 2.46 -0.57 -12.89
C VAL A 42 3.08 0.79 -12.57
N CYS A 43 2.38 1.86 -12.94
CA CYS A 43 2.74 3.24 -12.62
C CYS A 43 1.74 3.79 -11.59
N ALA A 44 2.22 4.18 -10.42
CA ALA A 44 1.42 4.81 -9.39
C ALA A 44 1.75 6.30 -9.30
N ILE A 45 0.74 7.16 -9.16
CA ILE A 45 0.96 8.60 -8.95
C ILE A 45 1.58 8.85 -7.57
N ALA A 46 1.16 8.08 -6.56
CA ALA A 46 1.73 8.10 -5.21
C ALA A 46 1.80 6.70 -4.61
N MET A 47 2.69 6.52 -3.64
CA MET A 47 2.80 5.34 -2.79
C MET A 47 2.43 5.67 -1.34
N LEU A 48 2.12 4.66 -0.52
CA LEU A 48 1.86 4.84 0.90
C LEU A 48 3.06 5.46 1.64
N ASP A 49 4.29 5.12 1.23
CA ASP A 49 5.50 5.74 1.75
C ASP A 49 5.53 7.26 1.46
N ASP A 50 5.09 7.70 0.27
CA ASP A 50 4.98 9.14 -0.05
C ASP A 50 3.94 9.83 0.83
N LEU A 51 2.80 9.18 1.08
CA LEU A 51 1.75 9.69 1.95
C LEU A 51 2.24 9.83 3.40
N LEU A 52 2.99 8.84 3.92
CA LEU A 52 3.59 8.91 5.25
C LEU A 52 4.62 10.04 5.35
N GLY A 53 5.45 10.22 4.30
CA GLY A 53 6.36 11.35 4.19
C GLY A 53 5.65 12.69 4.21
N TYR A 54 4.56 12.83 3.45
CA TYR A 54 3.73 14.05 3.45
C TYR A 54 3.13 14.35 4.83
N LEU A 55 2.58 13.33 5.51
CA LEU A 55 2.02 13.49 6.85
C LEU A 55 3.08 13.88 7.88
N GLN A 56 4.29 13.35 7.77
CA GLN A 56 5.42 13.73 8.62
C GLN A 56 5.83 15.20 8.42
N MET A 57 5.79 15.72 7.19
CA MET A 57 6.07 17.13 6.93
C MET A 57 4.97 18.06 7.48
N GLN A 58 3.78 17.55 7.71
CA GLN A 58 2.62 18.31 8.19
C GLN A 58 2.53 18.40 9.73
N THR A 59 3.47 17.82 10.48
CA THR A 59 3.48 17.82 11.96
C THR A 59 3.36 19.22 12.58
N HIS A 60 3.75 20.28 11.86
CA HIS A 60 3.58 21.68 12.33
C HIS A 60 2.18 22.28 12.09
N ARG A 61 1.26 21.57 11.42
CA ARG A 61 -0.06 22.08 11.03
C ARG A 61 -1.20 21.69 11.99
N GLY A 62 -0.90 20.98 13.08
CA GLY A 62 -1.84 20.71 14.18
C GLY A 62 -1.88 19.24 14.62
N ALA A 63 -2.41 19.01 15.83
CA ALA A 63 -2.46 17.69 16.49
C ALA A 63 -3.21 16.61 15.70
N ASP A 64 -4.18 16.99 14.85
CA ASP A 64 -4.97 16.05 14.06
C ASP A 64 -4.11 15.32 13.02
N MET A 65 -3.16 16.00 12.38
CA MET A 65 -2.30 15.39 11.35
C MET A 65 -1.33 14.36 11.96
N ASP A 66 -0.84 14.61 13.18
CA ASP A 66 -0.02 13.64 13.90
C ASP A 66 -0.81 12.40 14.30
N ALA A 67 -2.08 12.55 14.70
CA ALA A 67 -2.97 11.43 14.98
C ALA A 67 -3.30 10.61 13.72
N HIS A 68 -3.43 11.26 12.56
CA HIS A 68 -3.54 10.56 11.28
C HIS A 68 -2.26 9.81 10.94
N ARG A 69 -1.10 10.45 11.04
CA ARG A 69 0.21 9.82 10.81
C ARG A 69 0.39 8.56 11.65
N ALA A 70 0.12 8.63 12.97
CA ALA A 70 0.27 7.50 13.87
C ALA A 70 -0.63 6.31 13.47
N ARG A 71 -1.88 6.58 13.08
CA ARG A 71 -2.81 5.53 12.63
C ARG A 71 -2.39 4.91 11.30
N VAL A 72 -1.94 5.72 10.35
CA VAL A 72 -1.46 5.22 9.05
C VAL A 72 -0.17 4.40 9.23
N GLN A 73 0.74 4.85 10.10
CA GLN A 73 1.95 4.09 10.42
C GLN A 73 1.61 2.74 11.07
N ALA A 74 0.73 2.70 12.07
CA ALA A 74 0.31 1.45 12.69
C ALA A 74 -0.34 0.48 11.68
N TYR A 75 -1.07 1.02 10.70
CA TYR A 75 -1.64 0.22 9.61
C TYR A 75 -0.54 -0.33 8.69
N ARG A 76 0.45 0.50 8.31
CA ARG A 76 1.64 0.07 7.54
C ARG A 76 2.41 -1.01 8.28
N ASP A 77 2.63 -0.88 9.57
CA ASP A 77 3.37 -1.85 10.37
C ASP A 77 2.65 -3.21 10.42
N ARG A 78 1.32 -3.20 10.39
CA ARG A 78 0.50 -4.42 10.43
C ARG A 78 0.33 -5.10 9.08
N TYR A 79 0.14 -4.33 8.02
CA TYR A 79 -0.27 -4.85 6.70
C TYR A 79 0.71 -4.54 5.57
N GLY A 80 1.72 -3.73 5.82
CA GLY A 80 2.64 -3.26 4.81
C GLY A 80 3.52 -4.36 4.24
N VAL A 81 3.74 -4.30 2.94
CA VAL A 81 4.76 -5.10 2.25
C VAL A 81 5.85 -4.18 1.69
N SER A 82 7.08 -4.71 1.66
CA SER A 82 8.25 -4.04 1.05
C SER A 82 8.52 -4.58 -0.36
N GLY A 83 9.17 -3.78 -1.21
CA GLY A 83 9.65 -4.23 -2.53
C GLY A 83 8.66 -4.03 -3.67
N ALA A 84 8.26 -2.78 -3.90
CA ALA A 84 7.62 -2.38 -5.16
C ALA A 84 8.62 -2.54 -6.32
#